data_AF-A0A9D9Q016-F1
#
_entry.id   AF-A0A9D9Q016-F1
#
_cell.length_a   1.000
_cell.length_b   1.000
_cell.length_c   1.000
_cell.angle_alpha   90.00
_cell.angle_beta   90.00
_cell.angle_gamma   90.00
#
_symmetry.space_group_name_H-M   'P 1'
#
loop_
_entity.id
_entity.type
_entity.pdbx_description
1 polymer ?
#
loop_
_entity_poly.entity_id
_entity_poly.type
_entity_poly.pdbx_seq_one_letter_code
_entity_poly.pdbx_strand_id
1 'polypeptide(L)'
;RTPENKRAACRRSGAVAVEMEAAGVARAAQGLGIPWVALKAIVDALDDQLPPFLAACTTPQGDVRWRGLVAGALTGPDAWRSLGRLARSSRKAGRTLWQGLEVAFETWAALTAF
;
A
#
# COMPACT_ATOMS: atom_id res chain seq x y z
N ARG A 1 7.82 -7.93 -6.99
CA ARG A 1 6.35 -7.85 -7.15
C ARG A 1 5.69 -9.23 -7.14
N THR A 2 6.36 -10.29 -7.61
CA THR A 2 5.91 -11.67 -7.36
C THR A 2 5.93 -11.99 -5.85
N PRO A 3 5.11 -12.94 -5.38
CA PRO A 3 5.15 -13.42 -4.00
C PRO A 3 6.54 -13.88 -3.56
N GLU A 4 7.27 -14.58 -4.43
CA GLU A 4 8.64 -15.04 -4.17
C GLU A 4 9.60 -13.88 -3.88
N ASN A 5 9.56 -12.81 -4.68
CA ASN A 5 10.40 -11.65 -4.46
C ASN A 5 10.03 -10.93 -3.16
N LYS A 6 8.74 -10.88 -2.80
CA LYS A 6 8.28 -10.32 -1.52
C LYS A 6 8.79 -11.16 -0.34
N ARG A 7 8.68 -12.50 -0.41
CA ARG A 7 9.20 -13.43 0.61
C ARG A 7 10.72 -13.33 0.76
N ALA A 8 11.44 -13.23 -0.35
CA ALA A 8 12.89 -13.07 -0.33
C ALA A 8 13.30 -11.73 0.30
N ALA A 9 12.56 -10.65 0.01
CA ALA A 9 12.78 -9.36 0.67
C ALA A 9 12.52 -9.43 2.18
N CYS A 10 11.39 -10.00 2.60
CA CYS A 10 11.05 -10.23 4.01
C CYS A 10 12.14 -11.02 4.74
N ARG A 11 12.62 -12.13 4.17
CA ARG A 11 13.72 -12.92 4.76
C ARG A 11 15.03 -12.14 4.91
N ARG A 12 15.36 -11.26 3.97
CA ARG A 12 16.60 -10.48 4.00
C ARG A 12 16.53 -9.29 4.96
N SER A 13 15.38 -8.62 5.06
CA SER A 13 15.24 -7.41 5.87
C SER A 13 14.63 -7.64 7.25
N GLY A 14 13.94 -8.76 7.47
CA GLY A 14 13.09 -8.97 8.64
C GLY A 14 11.85 -8.09 8.67
N ALA A 15 11.57 -7.31 7.61
CA ALA A 15 10.47 -6.37 7.58
C ALA A 15 9.12 -7.09 7.39
N VAL A 16 8.14 -6.75 8.22
CA VAL A 16 6.76 -7.26 8.13
C VAL A 16 5.93 -6.56 7.05
N ALA A 17 6.34 -5.35 6.66
CA ALA A 17 5.70 -4.54 5.63
C ALA A 17 6.74 -3.60 4.98
N VAL A 18 6.42 -3.09 3.79
CA VAL A 18 7.20 -2.06 3.09
C VAL A 18 6.26 -0.92 2.73
N GLU A 19 6.73 0.30 2.91
CA GLU A 19 6.04 1.56 2.64
C GLU A 19 7.07 2.54 2.07
N MET A 20 6.67 3.44 1.16
CA MET A 20 7.61 4.25 0.38
C MET A 20 7.46 5.77 0.60
N GLU A 21 6.41 6.22 1.27
CA GLU A 21 5.96 7.61 1.27
C GLU A 21 6.20 8.32 2.62
N ALA A 22 6.06 7.61 3.74
CA ALA A 22 5.98 8.19 5.07
C ALA A 22 7.34 8.53 5.68
N ALA A 23 8.42 7.90 5.21
CA ALA A 23 9.77 8.12 5.73
C ALA A 23 10.24 9.58 5.61
N GLY A 24 9.79 10.32 4.60
CA GLY A 24 10.07 11.75 4.47
C GLY A 24 9.33 12.58 5.52
N VAL A 25 8.03 12.30 5.70
CA VAL A 25 7.16 12.99 6.66
C VAL A 25 7.62 12.74 8.09
N ALA A 26 7.93 11.49 8.44
CA ALA A 26 8.43 11.11 9.76
C ALA A 26 9.71 11.88 10.13
N ARG A 27 10.67 11.99 9.20
CA ARG A 27 11.91 12.74 9.41
C ARG A 27 11.66 14.24 9.60
N ALA A 28 10.75 14.82 8.82
CA ALA A 28 10.38 16.23 8.97
C ALA A 28 9.70 16.50 10.32
N ALA A 29 8.74 15.65 10.72
CA ALA A 29 8.04 15.78 12.01
C ALA A 29 9.01 15.66 13.19
N GLN A 30 9.94 14.69 13.13
CA GLN A 30 11.00 14.55 14.12
C GLN A 30 11.87 15.80 14.23
N GLY A 31 12.29 16.39 13.10
CA GLY A 31 13.09 17.62 13.07
C GLY A 31 12.37 18.84 13.65
N LEU A 32 11.04 18.84 13.67
CA LEU A 32 10.20 19.91 14.20
C LEU A 32 9.65 19.62 15.61
N GLY A 33 9.95 18.45 16.19
CA GLY A 33 9.40 18.04 17.48
C GLY A 33 7.90 17.78 17.48
N ILE A 34 7.30 17.51 16.31
CA ILE A 34 5.86 17.26 16.17
C ILE A 34 5.59 15.77 16.40
N PRO A 35 4.73 15.38 17.36
CA PRO A 35 4.28 14.01 17.51
C PRO A 35 3.70 13.47 16.19
N TRP A 36 4.15 12.30 15.76
CA TRP A 36 3.75 11.74 14.47
C TRP A 36 3.56 10.23 14.54
N VAL A 37 2.51 9.74 13.85
CA VAL A 37 2.22 8.32 13.67
C VAL A 37 1.71 8.09 12.24
N ALA A 38 2.07 6.95 11.65
CA ALA A 38 1.47 6.48 10.40
C ALA A 38 0.66 5.21 10.63
N LEU A 39 -0.62 5.25 10.28
CA LEU A 39 -1.46 4.07 10.16
C LEU A 39 -1.51 3.65 8.69
N LYS A 40 -1.21 2.37 8.42
CA LYS A 40 -1.11 1.82 7.06
C LYS A 40 -1.91 0.52 6.99
N ALA A 41 -2.64 0.34 5.88
CA ALA A 41 -3.31 -0.91 5.56
C ALA A 41 -2.66 -1.56 4.33
N ILE A 42 -2.48 -2.87 4.38
CA ILE A 42 -1.84 -3.62 3.29
C ILE A 42 -2.88 -3.93 2.20
N VAL A 43 -2.60 -3.51 0.97
CA VAL A 43 -3.44 -3.78 -0.20
C VAL A 43 -2.98 -5.04 -0.93
N ASP A 44 -1.67 -5.28 -1.02
CA ASP A 44 -1.09 -6.41 -1.73
C ASP A 44 -0.22 -7.27 -0.79
N ALA A 45 -0.86 -8.25 -0.15
CA ALA A 45 -0.21 -9.13 0.82
C ALA A 45 0.93 -9.96 0.20
N LEU A 46 1.66 -10.69 1.06
CA LEU A 46 2.82 -11.49 0.68
C LEU A 46 2.53 -12.48 -0.46
N ASP A 47 1.35 -13.11 -0.42
CA ASP A 47 0.91 -14.11 -1.39
C ASP A 47 0.10 -13.51 -2.54
N ASP A 48 -0.25 -12.22 -2.46
CA ASP A 48 -0.97 -11.53 -3.53
C ASP A 48 -0.02 -11.20 -4.68
N GLN A 49 -0.38 -11.68 -5.86
CA GLN A 49 0.27 -11.34 -7.12
C GLN A 49 -0.47 -10.18 -7.80
N LEU A 50 0.25 -9.07 -7.98
CA LEU A 50 -0.24 -7.97 -8.79
C LEU A 50 -0.27 -8.36 -10.27
N PRO A 51 -1.26 -7.89 -11.05
CA PRO A 51 -1.30 -8.12 -12.48
C PRO A 51 0.03 -7.73 -13.15
N PRO A 52 0.65 -8.61 -13.96
CA PRO A 52 2.00 -8.36 -14.52
C PRO A 52 2.10 -7.04 -15.30
N PHE A 53 1.04 -6.68 -16.03
CA PHE A 53 0.99 -5.46 -16.82
C PHE A 53 0.98 -4.18 -15.97
N LEU A 54 0.54 -4.23 -14.70
CA LEU A 54 0.56 -3.06 -13.82
C LEU A 54 1.97 -2.51 -13.65
N ALA A 55 2.98 -3.37 -13.71
CA ALA A 55 4.37 -2.95 -13.59
C ALA A 55 4.79 -1.96 -14.67
N ALA A 56 4.26 -2.12 -15.89
CA ALA A 56 4.49 -1.21 -17.01
C ALA A 56 3.54 0.00 -16.99
N CYS A 57 2.52 -0.01 -16.13
CA CYS A 57 1.51 1.02 -16.01
C CYS A 57 1.80 2.05 -14.92
N THR A 58 2.91 1.95 -14.19
CA THR A 58 3.28 2.92 -13.14
C THR A 58 4.51 3.73 -13.54
N THR A 59 4.48 5.04 -13.36
CA THR A 59 5.68 5.88 -13.47
C THR A 59 6.60 5.64 -12.26
N PRO A 60 7.89 6.02 -12.32
CA PRO A 60 8.77 6.02 -11.14
C PRO A 60 8.21 6.85 -9.97
N GLN A 61 7.37 7.84 -10.25
CA GLN A 61 6.70 8.70 -9.28
C GLN A 61 5.41 8.08 -8.71
N GLY A 62 4.98 6.91 -9.20
CA GLY A 62 3.77 6.22 -8.73
C GLY A 62 2.49 6.53 -9.53
N ASP A 63 2.55 7.41 -10.53
CA ASP A 63 1.39 7.74 -11.35
C ASP A 63 0.98 6.58 -12.27
N VAL A 64 -0.33 6.45 -12.50
CA VAL A 64 -0.87 5.42 -13.39
C VAL A 64 -0.89 5.91 -14.84
N ARG A 65 -0.24 5.17 -15.72
CA ARG A 65 -0.32 5.28 -17.18
C ARG A 65 -1.63 4.65 -17.65
N TRP A 66 -2.73 5.42 -17.60
CA TRP A 66 -4.08 4.93 -17.90
C TRP A 66 -4.23 4.19 -19.22
N ARG A 67 -3.55 4.65 -20.28
CA ARG A 67 -3.56 3.98 -21.59
C ARG A 67 -3.01 2.54 -21.52
N GLY A 68 -1.91 2.35 -20.78
CA GLY A 68 -1.32 1.03 -20.55
C GLY A 68 -2.21 0.14 -19.69
N LEU A 69 -2.90 0.73 -18.69
CA LEU A 69 -3.83 0.01 -17.84
C LEU A 69 -5.02 -0.53 -18.64
N VAL A 70 -5.63 0.32 -19.47
CA VAL A 70 -6.76 -0.08 -20.33
C VAL A 70 -6.34 -1.14 -21.33
N ALA A 71 -5.21 -0.95 -22.02
CA ALA A 71 -4.68 -1.95 -22.94
C ALA A 71 -4.40 -3.30 -22.23
N GLY A 72 -3.83 -3.26 -21.03
CA GLY A 72 -3.58 -4.43 -20.20
C GLY A 72 -4.85 -5.15 -19.76
N ALA A 73 -5.91 -4.41 -19.41
CA ALA A 73 -7.20 -4.99 -19.05
C ALA A 73 -7.86 -5.73 -20.22
N LEU A 74 -7.63 -5.29 -21.46
CA LEU A 74 -8.17 -5.91 -22.67
C LEU A 74 -7.45 -7.21 -23.07
N THR A 75 -6.37 -7.60 -22.40
CA THR A 75 -5.58 -8.80 -22.75
C THR A 75 -6.29 -10.13 -22.48
N GLY A 76 -7.36 -10.15 -21.67
CA GLY A 76 -8.17 -11.35 -21.45
C GLY A 76 -8.87 -11.40 -20.09
N PRO A 77 -9.66 -12.46 -19.83
CA PRO A 77 -10.46 -12.60 -18.62
C PRO A 77 -9.61 -12.67 -17.33
N ASP A 78 -8.39 -13.20 -17.40
CA ASP A 78 -7.51 -13.29 -16.24
C ASP A 78 -6.99 -11.92 -15.78
N ALA A 79 -6.80 -10.98 -16.71
CA ALA A 79 -6.49 -9.59 -16.38
C ALA A 79 -7.64 -8.97 -15.57
N TRP A 80 -8.88 -9.10 -16.03
CA TRP A 80 -10.07 -8.64 -15.30
C TRP A 80 -10.23 -9.30 -13.92
N ARG A 81 -10.00 -10.61 -13.82
CA ARG A 81 -10.02 -11.32 -12.52
C ARG A 81 -8.96 -10.78 -11.57
N SER A 82 -7.75 -10.54 -12.05
CA SER A 82 -6.66 -10.00 -11.23
C SER A 82 -6.93 -8.56 -10.77
N LEU A 83 -7.48 -7.70 -11.64
CA LEU A 83 -7.94 -6.36 -11.27
C LEU A 83 -9.10 -6.41 -10.27
N GLY A 84 -10.05 -7.34 -10.43
CA GLY A 84 -11.15 -7.54 -9.49
C GLY A 84 -10.67 -7.97 -8.10
N ARG A 85 -9.65 -8.84 -8.02
CA ARG A 85 -8.99 -9.20 -6.75
C ARG A 85 -8.34 -7.99 -6.11
N LEU A 86 -7.55 -7.23 -6.88
CA LEU A 86 -6.91 -6.01 -6.39
C LEU A 86 -7.94 -5.00 -5.87
N ALA A 87 -9.01 -4.75 -6.63
CA ALA A 87 -10.08 -3.85 -6.21
C ALA A 87 -10.76 -4.31 -4.91
N ARG A 88 -10.97 -5.62 -4.74
CA ARG A 88 -11.50 -6.18 -3.49
C ARG A 88 -10.54 -5.97 -2.32
N SER A 89 -9.25 -6.23 -2.51
CA SER A 89 -8.21 -6.02 -1.49
C SER A 89 -8.09 -4.54 -1.12
N SER A 90 -8.10 -3.63 -2.10
CA SER A 90 -8.12 -2.18 -1.87
C SER A 90 -9.33 -1.73 -1.05
N ARG A 91 -10.54 -2.21 -1.40
CA ARG A 91 -11.75 -1.91 -0.63
C ARG A 91 -11.67 -2.46 0.80
N LYS A 92 -11.15 -3.67 0.98
CA LYS A 92 -10.94 -4.27 2.31
C LYS A 92 -9.95 -3.45 3.12
N ALA A 93 -8.78 -3.14 2.55
CA ALA A 93 -7.74 -2.34 3.19
C ALA A 93 -8.26 -0.96 3.58
N GLY A 94 -9.02 -0.28 2.71
CA GLY A 94 -9.64 1.01 3.02
C GLY A 94 -10.62 0.94 4.19
N ARG A 95 -11.50 -0.08 4.23
CA ARG A 95 -12.41 -0.29 5.37
C ARG A 95 -11.65 -0.57 6.66
N THR A 96 -10.64 -1.44 6.63
CA THR A 96 -9.82 -1.75 7.81
C THR A 96 -9.03 -0.55 8.27
N LEU A 97 -8.52 0.27 7.35
CA LEU A 97 -7.84 1.52 7.69
C LEU A 97 -8.77 2.49 8.39
N TRP A 98 -10.01 2.63 7.90
CA TRP A 98 -11.03 3.47 8.54
C TRP A 98 -11.36 3.00 9.95
N GLN A 99 -11.63 1.71 10.13
CA GLN A 99 -11.89 1.12 11.45
C GLN A 99 -10.69 1.29 12.40
N GLY A 100 -9.47 1.09 11.88
CA GLY A 100 -8.25 1.30 12.65
C GLY A 100 -8.06 2.77 13.03
N LEU A 101 -8.45 3.70 12.17
CA LEU A 101 -8.37 5.14 12.44
C LEU A 101 -9.32 5.54 13.57
N GLU A 102 -10.57 5.04 13.57
CA GLU A 102 -11.54 5.31 14.64
C GLU A 102 -10.98 4.94 16.02
N VAL A 103 -10.33 3.77 16.14
CA VAL A 103 -9.72 3.31 17.40
C VAL A 103 -8.41 4.05 17.71
N ALA A 104 -7.54 4.21 16.72
CA ALA A 104 -6.22 4.79 16.93
C ALA A 104 -6.30 6.30 17.23
N PHE A 105 -7.28 7.00 16.67
CA PHE A 105 -7.43 8.44 16.82
C PHE A 105 -7.70 8.83 18.27
N GLU A 106 -8.63 8.15 18.95
CA GLU A 106 -8.94 8.42 20.36
C GLU A 106 -7.72 8.20 21.25
N THR A 107 -7.01 7.09 21.03
CA THR A 107 -5.79 6.75 21.78
C THR A 107 -4.68 7.77 21.52
N TRP A 108 -4.50 8.17 20.26
CA TRP A 108 -3.50 9.14 19.85
C TRP A 108 -3.79 10.53 20.44
N ALA A 109 -5.04 11.01 20.32
CA ALA A 109 -5.46 12.30 20.85
C ALA A 109 -5.23 12.38 22.37
N ALA A 110 -5.52 11.31 23.11
CA ALA A 110 -5.26 11.25 24.54
C ALA A 110 -3.75 11.29 24.89
N LEU A 111 -2.88 10.72 24.05
CA LEU A 111 -1.43 10.66 24.27
C LEU A 111 -0.69 11.94 23.86
N THR A 112 -1.22 12.69 22.90
CA THR A 112 -0.53 13.89 22.36
C THR A 112 -1.04 15.21 22.91
N ALA A 113 -2.08 15.20 23.76
CA ALA A 113 -2.64 16.37 24.44
C ALA A 113 -2.69 17.63 23.54
N PHE A 114 -3.65 17.64 22.61
CA PHE A 114 -4.19 18.90 22.11
C PHE A 114 -5.14 19.50 23.16
#